data_AF-A0A959I115-F1
#
_entry.id   AF-A0A959I115-F1
#
_cell.length_a   1.000
_cell.length_b   1.000
_cell.length_c   1.000
_cell.angle_alpha   90.00
_cell.angle_beta   90.00
_cell.angle_gamma   90.00
#
_symmetry.space_group_name_H-M   'P 1'
#
loop_
_entity.id
_entity.type
_entity.pdbx_description
1 polymer ?
#
loop_
_entity_poly.entity_id
_entity_poly.type
_entity_poly.pdbx_seq_one_letter_code
_entity_poly.pdbx_strand_id
1 'polypeptide(L)' 'MAKPTVICFGEVLWDILPNGRIPGGAPMNVAFHTNQLGMQSKMISSLGDDDLGKELRRFLEDKG' A
#
# COMPACT_ATOMS: atom_id res chain seq x y z
N MET A 1 -20.13 13.95 -13.40
CA MET A 1 -19.98 12.47 -13.39
C MET A 1 -19.21 12.09 -12.13
N ALA A 2 -19.58 11.00 -11.46
CA ALA A 2 -18.78 10.49 -10.34
C ALA A 2 -17.41 10.04 -10.86
N LYS A 3 -16.32 10.39 -10.16
CA LYS A 3 -14.99 9.86 -10.49
C LYS A 3 -14.96 8.35 -10.18
N PRO A 4 -14.44 7.50 -11.07
CA PRO A 4 -14.32 6.07 -10.78
C PRO A 4 -13.33 5.85 -9.62
N THR A 5 -13.59 4.82 -8.82
CA THR A 5 -12.65 4.34 -7.80
C THR A 5 -11.72 3.30 -8.43
N VAL A 6 -10.42 3.46 -8.26
CA VAL A 6 -9.41 2.48 -8.69
C VAL A 6 -9.20 1.48 -7.57
N ILE A 7 -9.36 0.19 -7.87
CA ILE A 7 -9.07 -0.89 -6.92
C ILE A 7 -7.75 -1.54 -7.34
N CYS A 8 -6.76 -1.49 -6.46
CA CYS A 8 -5.51 -2.22 -6.62
C CYS A 8 -5.58 -3.48 -5.75
N PHE A 9 -5.29 -4.63 -6.34
CA PHE A 9 -5.29 -5.91 -5.65
C PHE A 9 -3.94 -6.59 -5.86
N GLY A 10 -3.38 -7.13 -4.78
CA GLY A 10 -2.16 -7.92 -4.81
C GLY A 10 -1.29 -7.67 -3.59
N GLU A 11 0.02 -7.69 -3.77
CA GLU A 11 0.98 -7.71 -2.67
C GLU A 11 1.24 -6.34 -2.05
N VAL A 12 1.49 -6.37 -0.74
CA VAL A 12 2.20 -5.34 0.01
C VAL A 12 3.30 -6.08 0.78
N LEU A 13 4.52 -5.55 0.74
CA LEU A 13 5.69 -6.19 1.34
C LEU A 13 6.66 -5.16 1.90
N TRP A 14 7.74 -5.63 2.50
CA TRP A 14 8.88 -4.81 2.90
C TRP A 14 9.98 -4.93 1.85
N ASP A 15 10.34 -3.81 1.24
CA ASP A 15 11.56 -3.71 0.46
C ASP A 15 12.73 -3.46 1.42
N ILE A 16 13.68 -4.39 1.45
CA ILE A 16 14.85 -4.33 2.33
C ILE A 16 16.00 -3.69 1.56
N LEU A 17 16.23 -2.40 1.80
CA LEU A 17 17.29 -1.61 1.18
C LEU A 17 18.48 -1.43 2.13
N PRO A 18 19.68 -1.08 1.64
CA PRO A 18 20.87 -0.91 2.49
C PRO A 18 20.71 0.13 3.61
N ASN A 19 19.83 1.12 3.42
CA ASN A 19 19.55 2.20 4.37
C ASN A 19 18.38 1.88 5.32
N GLY A 20 17.74 0.72 5.18
CA GLY A 20 16.61 0.30 6.01
C GLY A 20 15.48 -0.34 5.19
N ARG A 21 14.44 -0.76 5.90
CA ARG A 21 13.23 -1.30 5.28
C ARG A 21 12.27 -0.17 4.91
N ILE A 22 11.64 -0.27 3.74
CA ILE A 22 10.54 0.60 3.34
C ILE A 22 9.35 -0.25 2.86
N PRO A 23 8.11 0.23 3.03
CA PRO A 23 6.94 -0.44 2.46
C PRO A 23 7.00 -0.44 0.92
N GLY A 24 6.69 -1.58 0.34
CA GLY A 24 6.75 -1.84 -1.10
C GLY A 24 5.59 -2.70 -1.60
N GLY A 25 5.65 -3.05 -2.89
CA GLY A 25 4.61 -3.81 -3.61
C GLY A 25 4.11 -3.04 -4.84
N ALA A 26 4.10 -3.70 -5.99
CA ALA A 26 3.72 -3.02 -7.25
C ALA A 26 2.27 -2.50 -7.22
N PRO A 27 1.26 -3.28 -6.78
CA PRO A 27 -0.11 -2.81 -6.63
C PRO A 27 -0.24 -1.67 -5.59
N MET A 28 0.53 -1.73 -4.49
CA MET A 28 0.56 -0.69 -3.47
C MET A 28 1.06 0.65 -4.03
N ASN A 29 2.17 0.61 -4.77
CA ASN A 29 2.73 1.79 -5.41
C ASN A 29 1.75 2.41 -6.41
N VAL A 30 1.02 1.60 -7.19
CA VAL A 30 -0.04 2.09 -8.09
C VAL A 30 -1.16 2.76 -7.30
N ALA A 31 -1.66 2.13 -6.23
CA ALA A 31 -2.72 2.70 -5.40
C ALA A 31 -2.31 4.05 -4.82
N PHE A 32 -1.09 4.13 -4.29
CA PHE A 32 -0.52 5.33 -3.67
C PHE A 32 -0.37 6.48 -4.67
N HIS A 33 0.27 6.24 -5.83
CA HIS A 33 0.45 7.30 -6.83
C HIS A 33 -0.87 7.71 -7.49
N THR A 34 -1.81 6.77 -7.68
CA THR A 34 -3.17 7.09 -8.16
C THR A 34 -3.89 8.04 -7.20
N ASN A 35 -3.72 7.83 -5.89
CA ASN A 35 -4.26 8.72 -4.86
C ASN A 35 -3.65 10.13 -4.96
N GLN A 36 -2.32 10.22 -5.03
CA GLN A 36 -1.59 11.49 -5.17
C GLN A 36 -1.99 12.29 -6.42
N LEU A 37 -2.39 11.61 -7.49
CA LEU A 37 -2.89 12.23 -8.72
C LEU A 37 -4.36 12.71 -8.64
N GLY A 38 -5.00 12.63 -7.46
CA GLY A 38 -6.35 13.16 -7.22
C GLY A 38 -7.48 12.24 -7.67
N MET A 39 -7.18 10.94 -7.86
CA MET A 39 -8.16 9.88 -8.08
C MET A 39 -8.39 9.11 -6.78
N GLN A 40 -9.61 8.62 -6.57
CA GLN A 40 -9.88 7.75 -5.45
C GLN A 40 -9.31 6.36 -5.74
N SER A 41 -8.39 5.89 -4.91
CA SER A 41 -7.86 4.53 -4.97
C SER A 41 -8.06 3.77 -3.66
N LYS A 42 -8.17 2.45 -3.74
CA LYS A 42 -8.17 1.54 -2.58
C LYS A 42 -7.27 0.35 -2.87
N MET A 43 -6.59 -0.12 -1.83
CA MET A 43 -5.76 -1.32 -1.87
C MET A 43 -6.49 -2.49 -1.19
N ILE A 44 -6.47 -3.66 -1.81
CA ILE A 44 -6.90 -4.93 -1.22
C ILE A 44 -5.68 -5.85 -1.23
N SER A 45 -5.24 -6.27 -0.04
CA SER A 45 -4.08 -7.13 0.14
C SER A 45 -4.30 -8.10 1.31
N SER A 46 -3.32 -8.96 1.53
CA SER A 46 -3.19 -9.77 2.74
C SER A 46 -1.81 -9.51 3.34
N LEU A 47 -1.76 -9.45 4.67
CA LEU A 47 -0.53 -9.29 5.43
C LEU A 47 -0.30 -10.53 6.27
N GLY A 48 0.97 -10.87 6.54
CA GLY A 48 1.30 -11.93 7.49
C GLY A 48 0.81 -11.60 8.90
N ASP A 49 0.45 -12.62 9.68
CA ASP A 49 0.19 -12.49 11.11
C ASP A 49 1.49 -12.62 11.92
N ASP A 50 2.41 -11.71 11.64
CA ASP A 50 3.71 -11.60 12.30
C ASP A 50 4.01 -10.13 12.62
N ASP A 51 5.12 -9.87 13.31
CA ASP A 51 5.45 -8.51 13.75
C ASP A 51 5.68 -7.56 12.57
N LEU A 52 6.23 -8.06 11.45
CA LEU A 52 6.44 -7.26 10.25
C LEU A 52 5.12 -6.92 9.54
N GLY A 53 4.17 -7.86 9.51
CA GLY A 53 2.83 -7.63 8.98
C GLY A 53 2.02 -6.66 9.85
N LYS A 54 2.15 -6.74 11.18
CA LYS A 54 1.54 -5.78 12.11
C LYS A 54 2.15 -4.38 11.96
N GLU A 55 3.45 -4.28 11.78
CA GLU A 55 4.13 -3.01 11.50
C GLU A 55 3.68 -2.41 10.16
N LEU A 56 3.62 -3.23 9.11
CA LEU A 56 3.19 -2.80 7.78
C LEU A 56 1.74 -2.30 7.78
N ARG A 57 0.86 -2.99 8.53
CA ARG A 57 -0.52 -2.54 8.76
C ARG A 57 -0.57 -1.14 9.36
N ARG A 58 0.17 -0.91 10.46
CA ARG A 58 0.20 0.40 11.14
C ARG A 58 0.70 1.50 10.19
N PHE A 59 1.75 1.22 9.42
CA PHE A 59 2.25 2.18 8.43
C PHE A 59 1.19 2.56 7.40
N LEU A 60 0.47 1.58 6.86
CA LEU A 60 -0.57 1.82 5.86
C LEU A 60 -1.78 2.57 6.44
N GLU A 61 -2.16 2.29 7.68
CA GLU A 61 -3.28 2.96 8.37
C GLU A 61 -2.94 4.42 8.71
N ASP A 62 -1.68 4.72 9.08
CA ASP A 62 -1.21 6.10 9.35
C ASP A 62 -1.08 6.96 8.08
N LYS A 63 -0.98 6.33 6.90
CA LYS A 63 -0.81 7.00 5.61
C LYS A 63 -2.11 7.08 4.78
N GLY A 64 -3.21 6.54 5.30
CA GLY A 64 -4.53 6.54 4.67
C GLY A 64 -5.26 7.87 4.72
#